data_AF-A0A2K3JIJ3-F1
#
_entry.id   AF-A0A2K3JIJ3-F1
#
_cell.length_a   1.000
_cell.length_b   1.000
_cell.length_c   1.000
_cell.angle_alpha   90.00
_cell.angle_beta   90.00
_cell.angle_gamma   90.00
#
_symmetry.space_group_name_H-M   'P 1'
#
loop_
_entity.id
_entity.type
_entity.pdbx_description
1 polymer ?
#
loop_
_entity_poly.entity_id
_entity_poly.type
_entity_poly.pdbx_seq_one_letter_code
_entity_poly.pdbx_strand_id
1 'polypeptide(L)'
;MEKFISEINDGFAVRELDSKDHKILYHLFLNSRQSLSSVAKKVGLQKSVVEYRIKRLQTKGIIKNFNAMVDVFKLGFSVYRLYIVLQYASPDKEREIINHFVNHHNTWSVASTKGRYDLIITILVKSPNHFYAFYEETLRHYRYYFKEIFFSQLYESFGYKHSLLLNELAASHERAYEYRYNGQTVNIDLVDYKILNLLAKNTRINSVDIASQINVSTVTIHSRITKLIKSGVIQRYSITMDINKLGLREFIVNLSLRDYNKKNQIITYLSDNPFLWEIHKAIGGYDLEITLYATNFEHFYRVMEDLRKKFPEDIANYDYLYVTEVYKSNILPEKI
;
A
#
# COMPACT_ATOMS: atom_id res chain seq x y z
N MET A 1 14.80 -4.26 20.74
CA MET A 1 14.89 -3.95 19.29
C MET A 1 16.26 -4.25 18.68
N GLU A 2 17.39 -3.82 19.22
CA GLU A 2 18.72 -4.16 18.65
C GLU A 2 19.01 -5.67 18.62
N LYS A 3 18.66 -6.38 19.71
CA LYS A 3 18.74 -7.86 19.76
C LYS A 3 17.81 -8.54 18.74
N PHE A 4 16.65 -7.93 18.48
CA PHE A 4 15.59 -8.41 17.57
C PHE A 4 15.99 -8.29 16.10
N ILE A 5 16.72 -7.23 15.73
CA ILE A 5 17.25 -7.04 14.37
C ILE A 5 18.35 -8.08 14.06
N SER A 6 19.16 -8.46 15.05
CA SER A 6 20.26 -9.42 14.84
C SER A 6 19.78 -10.85 14.56
N GLU A 7 18.67 -11.29 15.17
CA GLU A 7 18.13 -12.64 15.03
C GLU A 7 17.30 -12.83 13.73
N ILE A 8 16.80 -11.74 13.15
CA ILE A 8 16.05 -11.80 11.87
C ILE A 8 16.99 -11.92 10.66
N ASN A 9 18.26 -11.54 10.82
CA ASN A 9 19.27 -11.67 9.76
C ASN A 9 19.48 -13.12 9.29
N ASP A 10 19.24 -14.10 10.16
CA ASP A 10 19.33 -15.53 9.80
C ASP A 10 18.10 -16.02 9.00
N GLY A 11 17.01 -15.26 8.98
CA GLY A 11 15.75 -15.60 8.33
C GLY A 11 15.54 -15.02 6.92
N PHE A 12 16.41 -14.12 6.45
CA PHE A 12 16.37 -13.57 5.08
C PHE A 12 16.92 -14.58 4.05
N ALA A 13 16.39 -15.79 4.04
CA ALA A 13 16.76 -16.79 3.05
C ALA A 13 15.96 -16.60 1.74
N VAL A 14 16.10 -15.43 1.10
CA VAL A 14 16.01 -15.35 -0.36
C VAL A 14 17.45 -15.48 -0.87
N ARG A 15 17.90 -16.72 -1.10
CA ARG A 15 19.27 -17.05 -1.57
C ARG A 15 19.67 -16.39 -2.91
N GLU A 16 18.84 -15.53 -3.50
CA GLU A 16 19.08 -14.90 -4.80
C GLU A 16 19.27 -13.37 -4.79
N LEU A 17 18.89 -12.64 -3.74
CA LEU A 17 19.07 -11.18 -3.67
C LEU A 17 20.19 -10.83 -2.70
N ASP A 18 21.12 -10.00 -3.15
CA ASP A 18 22.20 -9.50 -2.30
C ASP A 18 21.88 -8.11 -1.71
N SER A 19 22.75 -7.65 -0.81
CA SER A 19 22.60 -6.33 -0.16
C SER A 19 22.53 -5.15 -1.14
N LYS A 20 23.07 -5.30 -2.36
CA LYS A 20 23.02 -4.26 -3.39
C LYS A 20 21.67 -4.23 -4.08
N ASP A 21 21.05 -5.39 -4.33
CA ASP A 21 19.68 -5.47 -4.84
C ASP A 21 18.68 -4.82 -3.88
N HIS A 22 18.81 -5.12 -2.59
CA HIS A 22 18.06 -4.49 -1.50
C HIS A 22 18.22 -2.96 -1.49
N LYS A 23 19.47 -2.46 -1.54
CA LYS A 23 19.74 -1.01 -1.65
C LYS A 23 19.15 -0.38 -2.92
N ILE A 24 19.15 -1.09 -4.05
CA ILE A 24 18.50 -0.62 -5.28
C ILE A 24 16.98 -0.48 -5.06
N LEU A 25 16.33 -1.52 -4.53
CA LEU A 25 14.89 -1.50 -4.22
C LEU A 25 14.53 -0.36 -3.28
N TYR A 26 15.29 -0.18 -2.20
CA TYR A 26 15.10 0.93 -1.24
C TYR A 26 15.14 2.29 -1.93
N HIS A 27 16.16 2.57 -2.75
CA HIS A 27 16.25 3.87 -3.42
C HIS A 27 15.15 4.08 -4.46
N LEU A 28 14.79 3.03 -5.21
CA LEU A 28 13.67 3.12 -6.16
C LEU A 28 12.32 3.28 -5.46
N PHE A 29 12.13 2.66 -4.29
CA PHE A 29 10.96 2.86 -3.46
C PHE A 29 10.83 4.32 -3.01
N LEU A 30 11.94 4.95 -2.60
CA LEU A 30 11.92 6.36 -2.19
C LEU A 30 11.67 7.31 -3.37
N ASN A 31 12.32 7.07 -4.51
CA ASN A 31 12.08 7.82 -5.74
C ASN A 31 12.46 6.99 -6.96
N SER A 32 11.47 6.55 -7.72
CA SER A 32 11.66 5.63 -8.84
C SER A 32 12.08 6.31 -10.15
N ARG A 33 12.02 7.66 -10.18
CA ARG A 33 12.49 8.52 -11.30
C ARG A 33 13.95 8.96 -11.17
N GLN A 34 14.67 8.54 -10.12
CA GLN A 34 16.09 8.85 -9.99
C GLN A 34 16.89 8.34 -11.19
N SER A 35 17.91 9.10 -11.58
CA SER A 35 18.82 8.67 -12.65
C SER A 35 19.61 7.43 -12.23
N LEU A 36 19.92 6.56 -13.19
CA LEU A 36 20.73 5.37 -12.94
C LEU A 36 22.09 5.73 -12.31
N SER A 37 22.69 6.85 -12.70
CA SER A 37 23.95 7.35 -12.11
C SER A 37 23.80 7.72 -10.63
N SER A 38 22.68 8.33 -10.24
CA SER A 38 22.40 8.67 -8.84
C SER A 38 22.23 7.41 -7.99
N VAL A 39 21.44 6.44 -8.48
CA VAL A 39 21.26 5.14 -7.80
C VAL A 39 22.60 4.40 -7.70
N ALA A 40 23.38 4.37 -8.79
CA ALA A 40 24.72 3.76 -8.83
C ALA A 40 25.67 4.33 -7.78
N LYS A 41 25.71 5.67 -7.64
CA LYS A 41 26.51 6.34 -6.61
C LYS A 41 26.08 5.94 -5.19
N LYS A 42 24.77 5.91 -4.91
CA LYS A 42 24.23 5.58 -3.58
C LYS A 42 24.44 4.11 -3.20
N VAL A 43 24.34 3.21 -4.18
CA VAL A 43 24.49 1.77 -3.98
C VAL A 43 25.97 1.37 -3.98
N GLY A 44 26.86 2.18 -4.58
CA GLY A 44 28.28 1.87 -4.76
C GLY A 44 28.49 0.79 -5.81
N LEU A 45 27.93 1.00 -7.00
CA LEU A 45 28.05 0.14 -8.18
C LEU A 45 28.25 0.98 -9.44
N GLN A 46 28.68 0.37 -10.54
CA GLN A 46 28.67 1.01 -11.85
C GLN A 46 27.24 1.16 -12.39
N LYS A 47 26.99 2.22 -13.19
CA LYS A 47 25.68 2.50 -13.81
C LYS A 47 25.13 1.29 -14.59
N SER A 48 25.96 0.66 -15.42
CA SER A 48 25.60 -0.51 -16.23
C SER A 48 25.16 -1.70 -15.37
N VAL A 49 25.83 -1.92 -14.24
CA VAL A 49 25.50 -2.99 -13.28
C VAL A 49 24.16 -2.72 -12.60
N VAL A 50 23.89 -1.48 -12.19
CA VAL A 50 22.57 -1.09 -11.63
C VAL A 50 21.47 -1.27 -12.68
N GLU A 51 21.71 -0.85 -13.92
CA GLU A 51 20.74 -1.02 -15.00
C GLU A 51 20.39 -2.50 -15.23
N TYR A 52 21.41 -3.36 -15.31
CA TYR A 52 21.23 -4.81 -15.41
C TYR A 52 20.40 -5.36 -14.24
N ARG A 53 20.74 -4.99 -13.00
CA ARG A 53 20.03 -5.47 -11.79
C ARG A 53 18.58 -5.02 -11.77
N ILE A 54 18.27 -3.78 -12.13
CA ILE A 54 16.89 -3.28 -12.21
C ILE A 54 16.09 -4.08 -13.25
N LYS A 55 16.66 -4.29 -14.46
CA LYS A 55 16.01 -5.12 -15.49
C LYS A 55 15.76 -6.54 -14.99
N ARG A 56 16.75 -7.16 -14.35
CA ARG A 56 16.63 -8.49 -13.74
C ARG A 56 15.52 -8.55 -12.69
N LEU A 57 15.42 -7.56 -11.79
CA LEU A 57 14.38 -7.47 -10.77
C LEU A 57 12.97 -7.32 -11.39
N GLN A 58 12.85 -6.61 -12.51
CA GLN A 58 11.60 -6.52 -13.29
C GLN A 58 11.26 -7.84 -13.97
N THR A 59 12.22 -8.49 -14.65
CA THR A 59 12.00 -9.78 -15.33
C THR A 59 11.61 -10.88 -14.34
N LYS A 60 12.19 -10.88 -13.14
CA LYS A 60 11.79 -11.77 -12.04
C LYS A 60 10.42 -11.42 -11.44
N GLY A 61 9.84 -10.28 -11.81
CA GLY A 61 8.57 -9.78 -11.28
C GLY A 61 8.64 -9.35 -9.81
N ILE A 62 9.84 -9.08 -9.28
CA ILE A 62 10.02 -8.48 -7.95
C ILE A 62 9.61 -7.02 -8.01
N ILE A 63 10.02 -6.28 -9.04
CA ILE A 63 9.46 -4.97 -9.35
C ILE A 63 8.31 -5.18 -10.33
N LYS A 64 7.08 -4.96 -9.88
CA LYS A 64 5.87 -5.10 -10.70
C LYS A 64 5.68 -3.90 -11.63
N ASN A 65 5.87 -2.69 -11.12
CA ASN A 65 5.74 -1.46 -11.90
C ASN A 65 6.49 -0.28 -11.25
N PHE A 66 6.61 0.80 -12.04
CA PHE A 66 7.10 2.11 -11.61
C PHE A 66 5.90 3.05 -11.59
N ASN A 67 5.45 3.46 -10.41
CA ASN A 67 4.15 4.12 -10.25
C ASN A 67 4.23 5.48 -9.57
N ALA A 68 3.30 6.36 -9.95
CA ALA A 68 3.05 7.61 -9.25
C ALA A 68 2.07 7.30 -8.12
N MET A 69 2.45 7.67 -6.90
CA MET A 69 1.59 7.57 -5.74
C MET A 69 0.66 8.78 -5.71
N VAL A 70 -0.62 8.53 -6.01
CA VAL A 70 -1.65 9.55 -6.17
C VAL A 70 -2.49 9.66 -4.89
N ASP A 71 -2.64 10.88 -4.39
CA ASP A 71 -3.57 11.15 -3.28
C ASP A 71 -5.00 11.20 -3.81
N VAL A 72 -5.76 10.13 -3.56
CA VAL A 72 -7.14 10.00 -4.01
C VAL A 72 -8.11 10.91 -3.24
N PHE A 73 -7.77 11.35 -2.02
CA PHE A 73 -8.54 12.34 -1.29
C PHE A 73 -8.48 13.71 -1.98
N LYS A 74 -7.30 14.08 -2.51
CA LYS A 74 -7.14 15.27 -3.35
C LYS A 74 -7.93 15.20 -4.65
N LEU A 75 -8.22 13.99 -5.14
CA LEU A 75 -9.12 13.77 -6.28
C LEU A 75 -10.60 13.77 -5.90
N GLY A 76 -10.94 14.00 -4.62
CA GLY A 76 -12.32 14.03 -4.12
C GLY A 76 -12.94 12.66 -3.87
N PHE A 77 -12.14 11.60 -3.79
CA PHE A 77 -12.62 10.28 -3.39
C PHE A 77 -12.56 10.11 -1.87
N SER A 78 -13.59 9.46 -1.34
CA SER A 78 -13.58 8.79 -0.04
C SER A 78 -13.21 7.32 -0.23
N VAL A 79 -12.43 6.79 0.70
CA VAL A 79 -11.92 5.42 0.67
C VAL A 79 -12.65 4.62 1.73
N TYR A 80 -13.35 3.55 1.34
CA TYR A 80 -14.01 2.62 2.25
C TYR A 80 -13.35 1.25 2.16
N ARG A 81 -13.06 0.62 3.30
CA ARG A 81 -12.62 -0.78 3.36
C ARG A 81 -13.77 -1.64 3.85
N LEU A 82 -14.09 -2.70 3.12
CA LEU A 82 -15.01 -3.75 3.52
C LEU A 82 -14.21 -4.96 4.01
N TYR A 83 -14.64 -5.53 5.11
CA TYR A 83 -14.11 -6.74 5.72
C TYR A 83 -15.23 -7.76 5.79
N ILE A 84 -15.04 -8.93 5.16
CA ILE A 84 -16.11 -9.92 4.97
C ILE A 84 -15.66 -11.26 5.55
N VAL A 85 -16.55 -11.86 6.35
CA VAL A 85 -16.47 -13.27 6.75
C VAL A 85 -17.51 -14.02 5.94
N LEU A 86 -17.08 -15.04 5.20
CA LEU A 86 -17.93 -15.86 4.37
C LEU A 86 -18.60 -16.96 5.20
N GLN A 87 -19.80 -17.36 4.78
CA GLN A 87 -20.50 -18.55 5.26
C GLN A 87 -21.20 -19.24 4.10
N TYR A 88 -21.28 -20.57 4.16
CA TYR A 88 -21.99 -21.38 3.17
C TYR A 88 -21.61 -21.07 1.70
N ALA A 89 -20.41 -20.53 1.48
CA ALA A 89 -19.88 -20.23 0.16
C ALA A 89 -18.99 -21.39 -0.27
N SER A 90 -19.39 -22.09 -1.34
CA SER A 90 -18.50 -23.04 -2.01
C SER A 90 -17.34 -22.29 -2.67
N PRO A 91 -16.23 -22.97 -3.05
CA PRO A 91 -15.14 -22.33 -3.77
C PRO A 91 -15.57 -21.65 -5.09
N ASP A 92 -16.60 -22.16 -5.78
CA ASP A 92 -17.17 -21.49 -6.95
C ASP A 92 -17.91 -20.21 -6.57
N LYS A 93 -18.69 -20.24 -5.48
CA LYS A 93 -19.44 -19.07 -5.01
C LYS A 93 -18.50 -17.99 -4.46
N GLU A 94 -17.44 -18.36 -3.75
CA GLU A 94 -16.40 -17.43 -3.31
C GLU A 94 -15.74 -16.74 -4.51
N ARG A 95 -15.36 -17.50 -5.56
CA ARG A 95 -14.83 -16.93 -6.81
C ARG A 95 -15.81 -15.98 -7.48
N GLU A 96 -17.10 -16.31 -7.51
CA GLU A 96 -18.14 -15.42 -8.03
C GLU A 96 -18.21 -14.10 -7.26
N ILE A 97 -18.21 -14.16 -5.91
CA ILE A 97 -18.22 -12.98 -5.03
C ILE A 97 -16.97 -12.13 -5.27
N ILE A 98 -15.79 -12.74 -5.33
CA ILE A 98 -14.53 -12.04 -5.64
C ILE A 98 -14.63 -11.35 -7.00
N ASN A 99 -15.14 -12.04 -8.02
CA ASN A 99 -15.29 -11.48 -9.36
C ASN A 99 -16.28 -10.30 -9.41
N HIS A 100 -17.36 -10.31 -8.61
CA HIS A 100 -18.24 -9.15 -8.46
C HIS A 100 -17.46 -7.91 -8.02
N PHE A 101 -16.62 -8.04 -7.00
CA PHE A 101 -15.80 -6.93 -6.52
C PHE A 101 -14.71 -6.53 -7.53
N VAL A 102 -14.01 -7.49 -8.13
CA VAL A 102 -12.93 -7.23 -9.11
C VAL A 102 -13.46 -6.45 -10.31
N ASN A 103 -14.64 -6.81 -10.80
CA ASN A 103 -15.23 -6.19 -11.99
C ASN A 103 -15.90 -4.84 -11.72
N HIS A 104 -16.11 -4.47 -10.45
CA HIS A 104 -16.72 -3.18 -10.13
C HIS A 104 -15.72 -2.02 -10.29
N HIS A 105 -16.14 -0.98 -11.01
CA HIS A 105 -15.29 0.14 -11.43
C HIS A 105 -14.77 1.01 -10.28
N ASN A 106 -15.51 1.10 -9.17
CA ASN A 106 -15.09 1.81 -7.97
C ASN A 106 -14.18 0.97 -7.06
N THR A 107 -13.94 -0.30 -7.39
CA THR A 107 -13.09 -1.16 -6.58
C THR A 107 -11.62 -0.81 -6.80
N TRP A 108 -10.97 -0.40 -5.73
CA TRP A 108 -9.54 -0.12 -5.70
C TRP A 108 -8.73 -1.39 -5.53
N SER A 109 -9.10 -2.24 -4.59
CA SER A 109 -8.41 -3.50 -4.34
C SER A 109 -9.34 -4.59 -3.83
N VAL A 110 -8.98 -5.84 -4.12
CA VAL A 110 -9.65 -7.05 -3.65
C VAL A 110 -8.58 -8.06 -3.29
N ALA A 111 -8.64 -8.60 -2.07
CA ALA A 111 -7.72 -9.63 -1.63
C ALA A 111 -8.42 -10.67 -0.74
N SER A 112 -7.98 -11.93 -0.86
CA SER A 112 -8.33 -13.00 0.08
C SER A 112 -7.33 -13.07 1.22
N THR A 113 -7.84 -13.32 2.41
CA THR A 113 -7.06 -13.31 3.65
C THR A 113 -7.32 -14.56 4.49
N LYS A 114 -6.42 -14.82 5.45
CA LYS A 114 -6.64 -15.78 6.55
C LYS A 114 -6.52 -15.06 7.87
N GLY A 115 -7.31 -15.47 8.87
CA GLY A 115 -7.37 -14.81 10.16
C GLY A 115 -8.81 -14.44 10.50
N ARG A 116 -9.08 -13.18 10.87
CA ARG A 116 -10.42 -12.74 11.27
C ARG A 116 -11.42 -12.68 10.11
N TYR A 117 -10.96 -12.23 8.94
CA TYR A 117 -11.79 -12.03 7.75
C TYR A 117 -11.26 -12.88 6.59
N ASP A 118 -12.17 -13.25 5.69
CA ASP A 118 -11.85 -14.03 4.48
C ASP A 118 -11.52 -13.11 3.30
N LEU A 119 -12.19 -11.96 3.19
CA LEU A 119 -11.95 -10.98 2.14
C LEU A 119 -11.78 -9.57 2.71
N ILE A 120 -10.87 -8.81 2.09
CA ILE A 120 -10.76 -7.36 2.27
C ILE A 120 -10.89 -6.67 0.91
N ILE A 121 -11.77 -5.66 0.84
CA ILE A 121 -12.05 -4.91 -0.38
C ILE A 121 -11.93 -3.43 -0.09
N THR A 122 -11.18 -2.69 -0.91
CA THR A 122 -11.16 -1.22 -0.84
C THR A 122 -11.97 -0.63 -1.98
N ILE A 123 -12.90 0.27 -1.68
CA ILE A 123 -13.77 0.95 -2.62
C ILE A 123 -13.50 2.45 -2.56
N LEU A 124 -13.41 3.10 -3.72
CA LEU A 124 -13.35 4.55 -3.84
C LEU A 124 -14.66 5.11 -4.35
N VAL A 125 -15.24 6.07 -3.62
CA VAL A 125 -16.46 6.76 -4.04
C VAL A 125 -16.36 8.26 -3.85
N LYS A 126 -17.15 9.04 -4.61
CA LYS A 126 -17.20 10.50 -4.44
C LYS A 126 -18.09 10.96 -3.30
N SER A 127 -19.01 10.11 -2.84
CA SER A 127 -19.91 10.46 -1.73
C SER A 127 -20.40 9.23 -0.98
N PRO A 128 -20.85 9.40 0.28
CA PRO A 128 -21.44 8.31 1.07
C PRO A 128 -22.63 7.64 0.35
N ASN A 129 -23.42 8.38 -0.43
CA ASN A 129 -24.55 7.82 -1.17
C ASN A 129 -24.10 6.80 -2.24
N HIS A 130 -22.98 7.07 -2.92
CA HIS A 130 -22.42 6.11 -3.89
C HIS A 130 -21.91 4.84 -3.18
N PHE A 131 -21.32 4.98 -1.99
CA PHE A 131 -20.94 3.83 -1.18
C PHE A 131 -22.17 3.03 -0.75
N TYR A 132 -23.21 3.70 -0.24
CA TYR A 132 -24.44 3.04 0.19
C TYR A 132 -25.12 2.28 -0.95
N ALA A 133 -25.22 2.87 -2.15
CA ALA A 133 -25.80 2.20 -3.31
C ALA A 133 -25.04 0.91 -3.67
N PHE A 134 -23.71 0.98 -3.73
CA PHE A 134 -22.85 -0.18 -3.96
C PHE A 134 -22.98 -1.24 -2.86
N TYR A 135 -23.01 -0.80 -1.60
CA TYR A 135 -23.14 -1.68 -0.44
C TYR A 135 -24.49 -2.40 -0.45
N GLU A 136 -25.58 -1.70 -0.69
CA GLU A 136 -26.93 -2.26 -0.79
C GLU A 136 -27.04 -3.26 -1.95
N GLU A 137 -26.53 -2.92 -3.14
CA GLU A 137 -26.49 -3.82 -4.28
C GLU A 137 -25.74 -5.12 -3.95
N THR A 138 -24.57 -5.00 -3.33
CA THR A 138 -23.76 -6.16 -2.93
C THR A 138 -24.52 -7.04 -1.94
N LEU A 139 -25.20 -6.45 -0.95
CA LEU A 139 -25.98 -7.21 0.01
C LEU A 139 -27.19 -7.90 -0.63
N ARG A 140 -27.89 -7.26 -1.58
CA ARG A 140 -29.02 -7.89 -2.29
C ARG A 140 -28.63 -9.19 -2.97
N HIS A 141 -27.41 -9.28 -3.49
CA HIS A 141 -26.92 -10.47 -4.19
C HIS A 141 -26.28 -11.49 -3.23
N TYR A 142 -25.52 -11.04 -2.23
CA TYR A 142 -24.60 -11.91 -1.49
C TYR A 142 -24.79 -11.94 0.02
N ARG A 143 -25.78 -11.23 0.60
CA ARG A 143 -26.00 -11.17 2.07
C ARG A 143 -26.06 -12.53 2.73
N TYR A 144 -26.67 -13.53 2.07
CA TYR A 144 -26.77 -14.90 2.58
C TYR A 144 -25.39 -15.54 2.84
N TYR A 145 -24.41 -15.23 2.00
CA TYR A 145 -23.06 -15.78 2.09
C TYR A 145 -22.13 -14.99 3.01
N PHE A 146 -22.59 -13.88 3.58
CA PHE A 146 -21.81 -13.05 4.50
C PHE A 146 -22.23 -13.34 5.93
N LYS A 147 -21.39 -14.04 6.68
CA LYS A 147 -21.59 -14.21 8.12
C LYS A 147 -21.52 -12.85 8.81
N GLU A 148 -20.47 -12.13 8.46
CA GLU A 148 -20.19 -10.79 8.93
C GLU A 148 -19.75 -9.94 7.75
N ILE A 149 -20.19 -8.69 7.75
CA ILE A 149 -19.66 -7.65 6.88
C ILE A 149 -19.51 -6.40 7.73
N PHE A 150 -18.31 -5.83 7.69
CA PHE A 150 -17.93 -4.66 8.44
C PHE A 150 -17.25 -3.67 7.50
N PHE A 151 -17.35 -2.37 7.76
CA PHE A 151 -16.67 -1.36 6.95
C PHE A 151 -16.06 -0.24 7.76
N SER A 152 -14.93 0.27 7.29
CA SER A 152 -14.28 1.47 7.81
C SER A 152 -14.11 2.49 6.69
N GLN A 153 -14.15 3.78 7.04
CA GLN A 153 -13.80 4.87 6.13
C GLN A 153 -12.41 5.39 6.48
N LEU A 154 -11.45 5.23 5.57
CA LEU A 154 -10.07 5.67 5.80
C LEU A 154 -10.04 7.21 5.87
N TYR A 155 -9.39 7.72 6.92
CA TYR A 155 -9.20 9.14 7.17
C TYR A 155 -7.76 9.58 6.93
N GLU A 156 -6.80 8.77 7.37
CA GLU A 156 -5.37 9.06 7.25
C GLU A 156 -4.61 7.75 7.00
N SER A 157 -3.56 7.82 6.18
CA SER A 157 -2.66 6.71 5.87
C SER A 157 -1.25 7.24 5.73
N PHE A 158 -0.28 6.68 6.43
CA PHE A 158 1.11 7.11 6.32
C PHE A 158 2.08 5.95 6.51
N GLY A 159 3.19 6.02 5.78
CA GLY A 159 4.28 5.06 5.84
C GLY A 159 5.62 5.77 6.04
N TYR A 160 6.64 4.99 6.40
CA TYR A 160 7.96 5.46 6.77
C TYR A 160 9.00 5.12 5.70
N LYS A 161 10.22 5.60 5.84
CA LYS A 161 11.33 5.11 5.02
C LYS A 161 11.67 3.68 5.47
N HIS A 162 11.12 2.68 4.79
CA HIS A 162 11.25 1.27 5.19
C HIS A 162 12.69 0.77 5.04
N SER A 163 13.39 0.70 6.17
CA SER A 163 14.69 0.03 6.27
C SER A 163 14.59 -1.49 6.10
N LEU A 164 13.38 -2.06 6.11
CA LEU A 164 13.11 -3.45 5.70
C LEU A 164 13.74 -3.83 4.35
N LEU A 165 13.88 -2.86 3.45
CA LEU A 165 14.48 -3.06 2.15
C LEU A 165 16.02 -3.00 2.21
N LEU A 166 16.62 -2.80 3.37
CA LEU A 166 18.05 -2.74 3.62
C LEU A 166 18.45 -3.91 4.54
N ASN A 167 19.70 -4.35 4.41
CA ASN A 167 20.24 -5.38 5.32
C ASN A 167 20.52 -4.82 6.73
N GLU A 168 20.73 -3.52 6.83
CA GLU A 168 20.82 -2.81 8.10
C GLU A 168 19.42 -2.28 8.43
N LEU A 169 18.67 -3.07 9.19
CA LEU A 169 17.37 -2.63 9.70
C LEU A 169 17.61 -1.49 10.69
N ALA A 170 17.00 -0.34 10.44
CA ALA A 170 17.09 0.84 11.28
C ALA A 170 15.71 1.45 11.48
N ALA A 171 15.41 1.85 12.71
CA ALA A 171 14.22 2.65 12.99
C ALA A 171 14.26 3.94 12.16
N SER A 172 13.13 4.32 11.58
CA SER A 172 13.00 5.60 10.87
C SER A 172 11.67 6.23 11.23
N HIS A 173 11.75 7.31 12.00
CA HIS A 173 10.59 8.16 12.30
C HIS A 173 10.22 9.08 11.13
N GLU A 174 11.06 9.16 10.09
CA GLU A 174 10.81 9.99 8.93
C GLU A 174 9.74 9.35 8.02
N ARG A 175 8.59 10.03 7.90
CA ARG A 175 7.51 9.62 6.99
C ARG A 175 7.99 9.68 5.55
N ALA A 176 7.77 8.61 4.79
CA ALA A 176 8.04 8.57 3.36
C ALA A 176 6.87 9.10 2.54
N TYR A 177 5.64 8.99 3.06
CA TYR A 177 4.43 9.48 2.43
C TYR A 177 3.29 9.57 3.46
N GLU A 178 2.31 10.42 3.17
CA GLU A 178 1.10 10.59 3.97
C GLU A 178 -0.07 10.98 3.05
N TYR A 179 -1.20 10.33 3.26
CA TYR A 179 -2.50 10.64 2.67
C TYR A 179 -3.43 11.01 3.81
N ARG A 180 -4.05 12.18 3.74
CA ARG A 180 -4.99 12.60 4.77
C ARG A 180 -6.17 13.29 4.14
N TYR A 181 -7.36 12.81 4.49
CA TYR A 181 -8.57 13.55 4.22
C TYR A 181 -8.57 14.85 5.04
N ASN A 182 -8.53 15.98 4.34
CA ASN A 182 -8.59 17.32 4.95
C ASN A 182 -9.68 18.19 4.32
N GLY A 183 -10.60 17.59 3.55
CA GLY A 183 -11.67 18.29 2.83
C GLY A 183 -11.23 19.12 1.62
N GLN A 184 -9.92 19.27 1.37
CA GLN A 184 -9.43 20.02 0.21
C GLN A 184 -9.28 19.11 -1.00
N THR A 185 -10.03 19.42 -2.06
CA THR A 185 -9.91 18.75 -3.36
C THR A 185 -9.18 19.64 -4.36
N VAL A 186 -8.61 19.00 -5.38
CA VAL A 186 -7.95 19.67 -6.50
C VAL A 186 -8.79 19.38 -7.73
N ASN A 187 -9.28 20.44 -8.38
CA ASN A 187 -9.96 20.28 -9.65
C ASN A 187 -8.94 19.86 -10.72
N ILE A 188 -9.15 18.68 -11.29
CA ILE A 188 -8.34 18.12 -12.36
C ILE A 188 -9.22 17.85 -13.57
N ASP A 189 -8.70 18.15 -14.75
CA ASP A 189 -9.41 17.93 -16.01
C ASP A 189 -9.03 16.58 -16.66
N LEU A 190 -9.59 16.30 -17.84
CA LEU A 190 -9.32 15.07 -18.58
C LEU A 190 -7.85 14.94 -19.00
N VAL A 191 -7.14 16.05 -19.22
CA VAL A 191 -5.71 16.02 -19.56
C VAL A 191 -4.91 15.62 -18.32
N ASP A 192 -5.20 16.24 -17.17
CA ASP A 192 -4.60 15.88 -15.89
C ASP A 192 -4.82 14.39 -15.56
N TYR A 193 -6.05 13.88 -15.77
CA TYR A 193 -6.35 12.47 -15.56
C TYR A 193 -5.57 11.53 -16.49
N LYS A 194 -5.48 11.85 -17.79
CA LYS A 194 -4.69 11.07 -18.76
C LYS A 194 -3.21 11.04 -18.37
N ILE A 195 -2.66 12.16 -17.91
CA ILE A 195 -1.30 12.24 -17.38
C ILE A 195 -1.13 11.30 -16.18
N LEU A 196 -2.03 11.37 -15.20
CA LEU A 196 -2.00 10.51 -14.02
C LEU A 196 -2.07 9.03 -14.41
N ASN A 197 -2.93 8.67 -15.38
CA ASN A 197 -3.07 7.28 -15.84
C ASN A 197 -1.80 6.74 -16.50
N LEU A 198 -1.12 7.56 -17.32
CA LEU A 198 0.17 7.17 -17.90
C LEU A 198 1.26 7.03 -16.83
N LEU A 199 1.34 7.97 -15.89
CA LEU A 199 2.31 7.94 -14.80
C LEU A 199 2.05 6.84 -13.77
N ALA A 200 0.79 6.43 -13.59
CA ALA A 200 0.42 5.29 -12.74
C ALA A 200 0.95 3.96 -13.30
N LYS A 201 0.98 3.83 -14.65
CA LYS A 201 1.50 2.63 -15.34
C LYS A 201 3.03 2.62 -15.43
N ASN A 202 3.63 3.77 -15.76
CA ASN A 202 5.07 3.90 -15.89
C ASN A 202 5.52 5.33 -15.61
N THR A 203 6.08 5.57 -14.42
CA THR A 203 6.62 6.90 -14.06
C THR A 203 7.85 7.31 -14.83
N ARG A 204 8.49 6.42 -15.59
CA ARG A 204 9.69 6.75 -16.37
C ARG A 204 9.39 7.22 -17.78
N ILE A 205 8.12 7.24 -18.20
CA ILE A 205 7.71 7.88 -19.45
C ILE A 205 8.10 9.37 -19.41
N ASN A 206 8.69 9.85 -20.50
CA ASN A 206 9.15 11.23 -20.61
C ASN A 206 8.01 12.14 -21.09
N SER A 207 8.14 13.46 -20.88
CA SER A 207 7.08 14.41 -21.22
C SER A 207 6.79 14.50 -22.72
N VAL A 208 7.76 14.19 -23.59
CA VAL A 208 7.58 14.21 -25.05
C VAL A 208 6.67 13.06 -25.48
N ASP A 209 6.87 11.87 -24.93
CA ASP A 209 6.04 10.70 -25.22
C ASP A 209 4.62 10.89 -24.68
N ILE A 210 4.48 11.45 -23.46
CA ILE A 210 3.17 11.80 -22.89
C ILE A 210 2.46 12.82 -23.79
N ALA A 211 3.17 13.86 -24.23
CA ALA A 211 2.64 14.93 -25.09
C ALA A 211 2.11 14.37 -26.41
N SER A 212 2.87 13.48 -27.04
CA SER A 212 2.47 12.78 -28.26
C SER A 212 1.21 11.93 -28.06
N GLN A 213 1.14 11.15 -26.98
CA GLN A 213 -0.01 10.26 -26.72
C GLN A 213 -1.30 11.02 -26.38
N ILE A 214 -1.20 12.18 -25.73
CA ILE A 214 -2.36 12.99 -25.31
C ILE A 214 -2.73 14.04 -26.37
N ASN A 215 -1.87 14.26 -27.37
CA ASN A 215 -2.00 15.30 -28.40
C ASN A 215 -2.02 16.72 -27.81
N VAL A 216 -1.03 17.05 -26.98
CA VAL A 216 -0.81 18.38 -26.39
C VAL A 216 0.68 18.72 -26.42
N SER A 217 1.05 19.99 -26.19
CA SER A 217 2.46 20.37 -26.20
C SER A 217 3.23 19.82 -24.99
N THR A 218 4.53 19.55 -25.17
CA THR A 218 5.45 19.13 -24.10
C THR A 218 5.48 20.15 -22.94
N VAL A 219 5.39 21.45 -23.27
CA VAL A 219 5.31 22.55 -22.28
C VAL A 219 4.05 22.42 -21.42
N THR A 220 2.90 22.13 -22.04
CA THR A 220 1.64 21.89 -21.33
C THR A 220 1.79 20.70 -20.38
N ILE A 221 2.35 19.57 -20.83
CA ILE A 221 2.58 18.39 -19.98
C ILE A 221 3.47 18.74 -18.78
N HIS A 222 4.58 19.44 -18.98
CA HIS A 222 5.47 19.85 -17.89
C HIS A 222 4.75 20.74 -16.86
N SER A 223 3.99 21.73 -17.34
CA SER A 223 3.22 22.62 -16.46
C SER A 223 2.18 21.85 -15.64
N ARG A 224 1.47 20.92 -16.28
CA ARG A 224 0.42 20.07 -15.66
C ARG A 224 0.99 19.12 -14.61
N ILE A 225 2.07 18.40 -14.93
CA ILE A 225 2.76 17.54 -13.96
C ILE A 225 3.27 18.37 -12.77
N THR A 226 3.84 19.54 -13.04
CA THR A 226 4.31 20.45 -11.97
C THR A 226 3.16 20.90 -11.08
N LYS A 227 2.00 21.25 -11.66
CA LYS A 227 0.78 21.59 -10.91
C LYS A 227 0.32 20.41 -10.04
N LEU A 228 0.25 19.20 -10.58
CA LEU A 228 -0.18 17.99 -9.87
C LEU A 228 0.74 17.62 -8.70
N ILE A 229 2.05 17.85 -8.84
CA ILE A 229 3.01 17.70 -7.74
C ILE A 229 2.81 18.79 -6.69
N LYS A 230 2.77 20.07 -7.11
CA LYS A 230 2.62 21.22 -6.20
C LYS A 230 1.31 21.19 -5.42
N SER A 231 0.25 20.63 -5.99
CA SER A 231 -1.06 20.50 -5.33
C SER A 231 -1.14 19.29 -4.39
N GLY A 232 -0.12 18.42 -4.38
CA GLY A 232 -0.11 17.19 -3.60
C GLY A 232 -0.95 16.06 -4.19
N VAL A 233 -1.43 16.19 -5.44
CA VAL A 233 -2.11 15.07 -6.12
C VAL A 233 -1.11 13.96 -6.40
N ILE A 234 0.07 14.29 -6.93
CA ILE A 234 1.20 13.35 -7.04
C ILE A 234 2.09 13.58 -5.82
N GLN A 235 2.05 12.66 -4.85
CA GLN A 235 2.86 12.73 -3.64
C GLN A 235 4.31 12.33 -3.91
N ARG A 236 4.50 11.23 -4.65
CA ARG A 236 5.83 10.73 -5.00
C ARG A 236 5.81 9.74 -6.16
N TYR A 237 6.99 9.34 -6.58
CA TYR A 237 7.19 8.28 -7.58
C TYR A 237 7.87 7.09 -6.91
N SER A 238 7.26 5.92 -6.94
CA SER A 238 7.75 4.72 -6.26
C SER A 238 7.70 3.49 -7.17
N ILE A 239 7.92 2.32 -6.60
CA ILE A 239 7.77 1.02 -7.24
C ILE A 239 6.75 0.19 -6.46
N THR A 240 5.92 -0.60 -7.16
CA THR A 240 5.21 -1.71 -6.52
C THR A 240 6.11 -2.93 -6.55
N MET A 241 6.21 -3.63 -5.42
CA MET A 241 7.02 -4.83 -5.29
C MET A 241 6.16 -6.07 -5.02
N ASP A 242 6.65 -7.22 -5.43
CA ASP A 242 6.15 -8.50 -4.94
C ASP A 242 6.85 -8.88 -3.63
N ILE A 243 6.17 -8.67 -2.51
CA ILE A 243 6.73 -8.88 -1.18
C ILE A 243 6.97 -10.37 -0.90
N ASN A 244 6.13 -11.26 -1.45
CA ASN A 244 6.32 -12.71 -1.35
C ASN A 244 7.63 -13.15 -2.03
N LYS A 245 7.98 -12.55 -3.18
CA LYS A 245 9.27 -12.79 -3.85
C LYS A 245 10.47 -12.21 -3.09
N LEU A 246 10.24 -11.34 -2.11
CA LEU A 246 11.25 -10.88 -1.15
C LEU A 246 11.32 -11.78 0.11
N GLY A 247 10.59 -12.89 0.14
CA GLY A 247 10.59 -13.83 1.28
C GLY A 247 9.79 -13.31 2.48
N LEU A 248 8.91 -12.34 2.26
CA LEU A 248 8.10 -11.68 3.27
C LEU A 248 6.62 -11.95 3.02
N ARG A 249 5.83 -11.85 4.09
CA ARG A 249 4.39 -12.09 4.12
C ARG A 249 3.69 -10.84 4.63
N GLU A 250 2.58 -10.49 4.00
CA GLU A 250 1.78 -9.32 4.37
C GLU A 250 0.71 -9.67 5.40
N PHE A 251 0.73 -8.93 6.51
CA PHE A 251 -0.25 -8.99 7.57
C PHE A 251 -0.88 -7.61 7.74
N ILE A 252 -2.19 -7.54 7.64
CA ILE A 252 -2.96 -6.38 8.08
C ILE A 252 -3.41 -6.68 9.52
N VAL A 253 -3.12 -5.76 10.44
CA VAL A 253 -3.47 -5.90 11.85
C VAL A 253 -4.37 -4.76 12.25
N ASN A 254 -5.51 -5.15 12.80
CA ASN A 254 -6.54 -4.26 13.30
C ASN A 254 -6.43 -4.20 14.82
N LEU A 255 -6.10 -3.03 15.36
CA LEU A 255 -5.90 -2.81 16.79
C LEU A 255 -7.11 -2.12 17.41
N SER A 256 -7.62 -2.67 18.51
CA SER A 256 -8.55 -1.96 19.40
C SER A 256 -7.83 -1.56 20.67
N LEU A 257 -7.97 -0.29 21.03
CA LEU A 257 -7.30 0.30 22.17
C LEU A 257 -8.26 0.37 23.36
N ARG A 258 -7.76 0.04 24.55
CA ARG A 258 -8.46 0.27 25.81
C ARG A 258 -8.27 1.71 26.27
N ASP A 259 -7.03 2.22 26.23
CA ASP A 259 -6.74 3.64 26.47
C ASP A 259 -6.42 4.35 25.15
N TYR A 260 -7.43 5.01 24.59
CA TYR A 260 -7.27 5.74 23.34
C TYR A 260 -6.25 6.90 23.44
N ASN A 261 -5.97 7.43 24.63
CA ASN A 261 -4.98 8.50 24.82
C ASN A 261 -3.56 8.02 24.51
N LYS A 262 -3.31 6.71 24.54
CA LYS A 262 -2.02 6.08 24.25
C LYS A 262 -1.75 5.87 22.78
N LYS A 263 -2.74 6.08 21.91
CA LYS A 263 -2.64 5.89 20.45
C LYS A 263 -1.35 6.48 19.85
N ASN A 264 -1.01 7.72 20.18
CA ASN A 264 0.19 8.36 19.62
C ASN A 264 1.49 7.72 20.14
N GLN A 265 1.52 7.28 21.41
CA GLN A 265 2.68 6.57 21.97
C GLN A 265 2.87 5.20 21.30
N ILE A 266 1.76 4.50 21.03
CA ILE A 266 1.73 3.24 20.28
C ILE A 266 2.24 3.46 18.85
N ILE A 267 1.76 4.49 18.14
CA ILE A 267 2.22 4.83 16.78
C ILE A 267 3.74 5.11 16.79
N THR A 268 4.24 5.90 17.74
CA THR A 268 5.67 6.18 17.85
C THR A 268 6.47 4.90 18.06
N TYR A 269 6.04 4.03 18.97
CA TYR A 269 6.69 2.73 19.18
C TYR A 269 6.69 1.85 17.93
N LEU A 270 5.55 1.78 17.22
CA LEU A 270 5.44 1.01 15.98
C LEU A 270 6.36 1.54 14.89
N SER A 271 6.61 2.86 14.84
CA SER A 271 7.50 3.47 13.84
C SER A 271 8.97 3.07 13.97
N ASP A 272 9.38 2.57 15.15
CA ASP A 272 10.71 2.02 15.35
C ASP A 272 10.85 0.60 14.77
N ASN A 273 9.74 -0.08 14.51
CA ASN A 273 9.75 -1.42 13.95
C ASN A 273 10.02 -1.36 12.43
N PRO A 274 11.16 -1.89 11.95
CA PRO A 274 11.50 -1.85 10.54
C PRO A 274 10.50 -2.62 9.65
N PHE A 275 9.76 -3.57 10.22
CA PHE A 275 8.76 -4.39 9.53
C PHE A 275 7.38 -3.72 9.40
N LEU A 276 7.18 -2.57 10.06
CA LEU A 276 6.02 -1.73 9.83
C LEU A 276 6.09 -1.09 8.44
N TRP A 277 5.06 -1.35 7.64
CA TRP A 277 4.90 -0.76 6.32
C TRP A 277 4.00 0.47 6.34
N GLU A 278 2.84 0.39 6.98
CA GLU A 278 1.88 1.48 6.93
C GLU A 278 1.01 1.50 8.17
N ILE A 279 0.57 2.71 8.55
CA ILE A 279 -0.45 2.91 9.57
C ILE A 279 -1.62 3.65 8.93
N HIS A 280 -2.81 3.14 9.18
CA HIS A 280 -4.09 3.66 8.77
C HIS A 280 -4.88 4.11 10.00
N LYS A 281 -5.53 5.26 9.87
CA LYS A 281 -6.58 5.71 10.79
C LYS A 281 -7.88 5.77 10.01
N ALA A 282 -8.93 5.21 10.58
CA ALA A 282 -10.23 5.14 9.95
C ALA A 282 -11.33 5.55 10.91
N ILE A 283 -12.47 5.90 10.34
CA ILE A 283 -13.74 6.07 11.05
C ILE A 283 -14.49 4.74 10.93
N GLY A 284 -14.90 4.19 12.08
CA GLY A 284 -15.56 2.89 12.18
C GLY A 284 -14.56 1.74 12.25
N GLY A 285 -14.84 0.78 13.12
CA GLY A 285 -14.13 -0.50 13.20
C GLY A 285 -13.07 -0.52 14.27
N TYR A 286 -11.85 -0.25 13.85
CA TYR A 286 -10.65 -0.37 14.67
C TYR A 286 -10.01 1.00 14.88
N ASP A 287 -9.34 1.17 16.02
CA ASP A 287 -8.72 2.45 16.39
C ASP A 287 -7.48 2.75 15.54
N LEU A 288 -6.75 1.69 15.18
CA LEU A 288 -5.63 1.70 14.24
C LEU A 288 -5.67 0.43 13.39
N GLU A 289 -5.30 0.56 12.13
CA GLU A 289 -4.98 -0.59 11.28
C GLU A 289 -3.56 -0.41 10.77
N ILE A 290 -2.76 -1.47 10.81
CA ILE A 290 -1.35 -1.43 10.40
C ILE A 290 -1.07 -2.53 9.39
N THR A 291 -0.23 -2.21 8.42
CA THR A 291 0.34 -3.19 7.50
C THR A 291 1.73 -3.54 8.00
N LEU A 292 1.95 -4.82 8.28
CA LEU A 292 3.21 -5.40 8.73
C LEU A 292 3.69 -6.43 7.72
N TYR A 293 4.98 -6.43 7.44
CA TYR A 293 5.63 -7.50 6.69
C TYR A 293 6.40 -8.41 7.64
N ALA A 294 6.27 -9.73 7.53
CA ALA A 294 7.01 -10.66 8.36
C ALA A 294 7.55 -11.83 7.53
N THR A 295 8.66 -12.42 7.94
CA THR A 295 9.27 -13.57 7.25
C THR A 295 8.43 -14.85 7.38
N ASN A 296 7.72 -14.98 8.50
CA ASN A 296 6.81 -16.09 8.79
C ASN A 296 5.84 -15.71 9.93
N PHE A 297 4.91 -16.61 10.26
CA PHE A 297 3.95 -16.40 11.35
C PHE A 297 4.60 -16.25 12.73
N GLU A 298 5.69 -16.98 13.00
CA GLU A 298 6.38 -16.90 14.29
C GLU A 298 6.99 -15.52 14.50
N HIS A 299 7.66 -14.97 13.47
CA HIS A 299 8.15 -13.60 13.48
C HIS A 299 7.01 -12.60 13.66
N PHE A 300 5.91 -12.75 12.93
CA PHE A 300 4.72 -11.93 13.12
C PHE A 300 4.21 -11.95 14.58
N TYR A 301 4.07 -13.13 15.18
CA TYR A 301 3.62 -13.27 16.57
C TYR A 301 4.58 -12.63 17.56
N ARG A 302 5.90 -12.72 17.34
CA ARG A 302 6.90 -12.03 18.18
C ARG A 302 6.74 -10.51 18.12
N VAL A 303 6.51 -9.94 16.93
CA VAL A 303 6.24 -8.50 16.78
C VAL A 303 5.00 -8.10 17.58
N MET A 304 3.92 -8.88 17.48
CA MET A 304 2.67 -8.60 18.19
C MET A 304 2.78 -8.81 19.71
N GLU A 305 3.54 -9.80 20.14
CA GLU A 305 3.81 -10.06 21.56
C GLU A 305 4.62 -8.91 22.18
N ASP A 306 5.65 -8.43 21.50
CA ASP A 306 6.44 -7.28 21.93
C ASP A 306 5.57 -6.02 22.09
N LEU A 307 4.71 -5.75 21.10
CA LEU A 307 3.75 -4.65 21.16
C LEU A 307 2.80 -4.78 22.37
N ARG A 308 2.25 -5.96 22.62
CA ARG A 308 1.34 -6.20 23.76
C ARG A 308 2.07 -6.17 25.11
N LYS A 309 3.31 -6.64 25.19
CA LYS A 309 4.14 -6.52 26.41
C LYS A 309 4.46 -5.07 26.72
N LYS A 310 4.65 -4.23 25.69
CA LYS A 310 4.92 -2.81 25.86
C LYS A 310 3.68 -2.00 26.29
N PHE A 311 2.50 -2.38 25.81
CA PHE A 311 1.23 -1.68 26.04
C PHE A 311 0.12 -2.62 26.56
N PRO A 312 0.34 -3.31 27.71
CA PRO A 312 -0.54 -4.40 28.16
C PRO A 312 -1.93 -3.93 28.60
N GLU A 313 -2.02 -2.72 29.16
CA GLU A 313 -3.28 -2.12 29.61
C GLU A 313 -3.90 -1.19 28.56
N ASP A 314 -3.16 -0.86 27.50
CA ASP A 314 -3.58 0.14 26.52
C ASP A 314 -4.15 -0.49 25.24
N ILE A 315 -3.74 -1.72 24.91
CA ILE A 315 -4.26 -2.49 23.77
C ILE A 315 -5.24 -3.53 24.29
N ALA A 316 -6.52 -3.41 23.91
CA ALA A 316 -7.57 -4.33 24.32
C ALA A 316 -7.43 -5.69 23.61
N ASN A 317 -7.29 -5.66 22.29
CA ASN A 317 -7.06 -6.84 21.45
C ASN A 317 -6.48 -6.42 20.09
N TYR A 318 -6.18 -7.42 19.27
CA TYR A 318 -5.95 -7.23 17.86
C TYR A 318 -6.54 -8.40 17.06
N ASP A 319 -7.00 -8.09 15.85
CA ASP A 319 -7.28 -9.06 14.80
C ASP A 319 -6.18 -8.98 13.74
N TYR A 320 -5.91 -10.08 13.05
CA TYR A 320 -4.99 -10.08 11.93
C TYR A 320 -5.62 -10.69 10.68
N LEU A 321 -5.15 -10.23 9.54
CA LEU A 321 -5.45 -10.74 8.21
C LEU A 321 -4.11 -11.01 7.51
N TYR A 322 -3.76 -12.28 7.35
CA TYR A 322 -2.67 -12.71 6.48
C TYR A 322 -3.16 -12.65 5.03
N VAL A 323 -2.60 -11.75 4.23
CA VAL A 323 -2.98 -11.58 2.82
C VAL A 323 -2.42 -12.75 2.00
N THR A 324 -3.32 -13.52 1.41
CA THR A 324 -2.97 -14.73 0.64
C THR A 324 -2.91 -14.50 -0.85
N GLU A 325 -3.86 -13.74 -1.39
CA GLU A 325 -3.94 -13.45 -2.82
C GLU A 325 -4.54 -12.06 -3.04
N VAL A 326 -4.00 -11.32 -4.00
CA VAL A 326 -4.50 -10.00 -4.41
C VAL A 326 -5.02 -10.11 -5.84
N TYR A 327 -6.34 -10.02 -6.00
CA TYR A 327 -7.02 -10.16 -7.29
C TYR A 327 -7.10 -8.84 -8.07
N LYS A 328 -7.17 -7.72 -7.34
CA LYS A 328 -7.19 -6.37 -7.91
C LYS A 328 -6.40 -5.43 -7.01
N SER A 329 -5.62 -4.54 -7.62
CA SER A 329 -4.92 -3.44 -6.93
C SER A 329 -4.65 -2.32 -7.92
N ASN A 330 -5.49 -1.29 -7.89
CA ASN A 330 -5.37 -0.12 -8.72
C ASN A 330 -4.45 0.92 -8.08
N ILE A 331 -3.79 1.72 -8.92
CA ILE A 331 -2.94 2.86 -8.50
C ILE A 331 -3.67 4.19 -8.74
N LEU A 332 -4.65 4.20 -9.64
CA LEU A 332 -5.47 5.34 -10.01
C LEU A 332 -6.92 4.86 -10.17
N PRO A 333 -7.94 5.67 -9.83
CA PRO A 333 -9.33 5.28 -10.02
C PRO A 333 -9.60 5.07 -11.51
N GLU A 334 -10.50 4.16 -11.89
CA GLU A 334 -10.79 3.89 -13.31
C GLU A 334 -11.55 5.04 -13.99
N LYS A 335 -12.28 5.85 -13.21
CA LYS A 335 -13.06 7.01 -13.64
C LYS A 335 -12.95 8.11 -12.58
N ILE A 336 -13.10 9.37 -12.99
CA ILE A 336 -13.11 10.55 -12.11
C ILE A 336 -14.48 11.18 -12.06
#